data_AF-A0AAW1BL57-F1
#
_entry.id   AF-A0AAW1BL57-F1
#
_cell.length_a   1.000
_cell.length_b   1.000
_cell.length_c   1.000
_cell.angle_alpha   90.00
_cell.angle_beta   90.00
_cell.angle_gamma   90.00
#
_symmetry.space_group_name_H-M   'P 1'
#
loop_
_entity.id
_entity.type
_entity.pdbx_description
1 polymer ?
#
loop_
_entity_poly.entity_id
_entity_poly.type
_entity_poly.pdbx_seq_one_letter_code
_entity_poly.pdbx_strand_id
1 'polypeptide(L)'
;MEEKYLPELMAEKDSLDPSFTHALRLVNQEIDKFQKGESKEEEKFIDVVINKNMKLGQKVLIPVKQFPKFNFVGKLLGPRGNSLKRLQEETLTKMSILGKGSMRDKAKVKMLAEDH
;
A
#
# COMPACT_ATOMS: atom_id res chain seq x y z
N MET A 1 -19.17 17.21 5.66
CA MET A 1 -18.26 17.88 4.69
C MET A 1 -18.38 17.23 3.31
N GLU A 2 -18.65 15.92 3.24
CA GLU A 2 -18.73 15.14 1.99
C GLU A 2 -20.00 15.37 1.16
N GLU A 3 -21.17 15.63 1.76
CA GLU A 3 -22.45 15.75 1.03
C GLU A 3 -22.50 16.88 0.01
N LYS A 4 -21.70 17.93 0.18
CA LYS A 4 -21.67 19.09 -0.72
C LYS A 4 -20.50 19.08 -1.71
N TYR A 5 -19.45 18.32 -1.42
CA TYR A 5 -18.18 18.37 -2.15
C TYR A 5 -18.25 17.68 -3.52
N LEU A 6 -18.93 16.54 -3.61
CA LEU A 6 -19.08 15.83 -4.89
C LEU A 6 -19.95 16.59 -5.91
N PRO A 7 -21.12 17.16 -5.52
CA PRO A 7 -21.88 18.03 -6.42
C PRO A 7 -21.08 19.24 -6.91
N GLU A 8 -20.23 19.83 -6.06
CA GLU A 8 -19.35 20.96 -6.42
C GLU A 8 -18.30 20.54 -7.48
N LEU A 9 -17.65 19.38 -7.32
CA LEU A 9 -16.69 18.85 -8.31
C LEU A 9 -17.34 18.52 -9.66
N MET A 10 -18.58 18.00 -9.66
CA MET A 10 -19.32 17.73 -10.89
C MET A 10 -19.69 19.02 -11.63
N ALA A 11 -20.13 20.05 -10.89
CA ALA A 11 -20.41 21.36 -11.47
C ALA A 11 -19.15 22.05 -12.01
N GLU A 12 -18.01 21.91 -11.33
CA GLU A 12 -16.72 22.43 -11.80
C GLU A 12 -16.28 21.72 -13.08
N LYS A 13 -16.40 20.39 -13.14
CA LYS A 13 -16.12 19.62 -14.37
C LYS A 13 -16.93 20.12 -15.57
N ASP A 14 -18.22 20.39 -15.38
CA ASP A 14 -19.13 20.78 -16.45
C ASP A 14 -18.94 22.25 -16.90
N SER A 15 -18.41 23.10 -16.03
CA SER A 15 -18.17 24.52 -16.32
C SER A 15 -16.73 24.83 -16.74
N LEU A 16 -15.79 23.90 -16.53
CA LEU A 16 -14.38 24.08 -16.88
C LEU A 16 -14.17 24.08 -18.40
N ASP A 17 -13.42 25.06 -18.91
CA ASP A 17 -13.04 25.10 -20.31
C ASP A 17 -12.19 23.86 -20.69
N PRO A 18 -12.55 23.10 -21.75
CA PRO A 18 -11.84 21.91 -22.19
C PRO A 18 -10.36 22.11 -22.52
N SER A 19 -9.91 23.35 -22.77
CA SER A 19 -8.51 23.70 -22.97
C SER A 19 -7.64 23.44 -21.73
N PHE A 20 -8.22 23.47 -20.53
CA PHE A 20 -7.52 23.14 -19.28
C PHE A 20 -7.44 21.62 -19.05
N THR A 21 -6.77 20.93 -19.97
CA THR A 21 -6.62 19.46 -19.97
C THR A 21 -6.10 18.90 -18.66
N HIS A 22 -5.18 19.57 -17.98
CA HIS A 22 -4.62 19.12 -16.69
C HIS A 22 -5.60 19.30 -15.53
N ALA A 23 -6.31 20.43 -15.47
CA ALA A 23 -7.31 20.67 -14.42
C ALA A 23 -8.49 19.70 -14.60
N LEU A 24 -8.99 19.51 -15.83
CA LEU A 24 -10.04 18.55 -16.13
C LEU A 24 -9.64 17.12 -15.73
N ARG A 25 -8.37 16.75 -15.97
CA ARG A 25 -7.83 15.45 -15.55
C ARG A 25 -7.83 15.30 -14.02
N LEU A 26 -7.43 16.33 -13.28
CA LEU A 26 -7.38 16.30 -11.82
C LEU A 26 -8.78 16.23 -11.20
N VAL A 27 -9.74 17.01 -11.73
CA VAL A 27 -11.14 16.99 -11.26
C VAL A 27 -11.77 15.61 -11.51
N ASN A 28 -11.61 15.05 -12.71
CA ASN A 28 -12.10 13.69 -12.99
C ASN A 28 -11.43 12.64 -12.09
N GLN A 29 -10.13 12.76 -11.85
CA GLN A 29 -9.41 11.86 -10.94
C GLN A 29 -9.94 11.96 -9.50
N GLU A 30 -10.35 13.13 -9.05
CA GLU A 30 -10.93 13.31 -7.71
C GLU A 30 -12.35 12.74 -7.62
N ILE A 31 -13.19 12.96 -8.65
CA ILE A 31 -14.52 12.36 -8.75
C ILE A 31 -14.43 10.82 -8.71
N ASP A 32 -13.48 10.24 -9.46
CA ASP A 32 -13.26 8.79 -9.48
C ASP A 32 -12.86 8.23 -8.11
N LYS A 33 -12.02 8.95 -7.35
CA LYS A 33 -11.65 8.53 -5.98
C LYS A 33 -12.85 8.52 -5.04
N PHE A 34 -13.71 9.52 -5.13
CA PHE A 34 -14.94 9.59 -4.33
C PHE A 34 -15.92 8.48 -4.69
N GLN A 35 -16.14 8.22 -5.99
CA GLN A 35 -17.05 7.16 -6.44
C GLN A 35 -16.54 5.75 -6.11
N LYS A 36 -15.21 5.55 -6.10
CA LYS A 36 -14.60 4.26 -5.73
C LYS A 36 -14.53 4.03 -4.22
N GLY A 37 -14.95 4.98 -3.38
CA GLY A 37 -14.79 4.89 -1.93
C GLY A 37 -13.32 4.85 -1.50
N GLU A 38 -12.41 5.40 -2.31
CA GLU A 38 -11.00 5.55 -1.95
C GLU A 38 -10.75 6.82 -1.11
N SER A 39 -11.76 7.29 -0.38
CA SER A 39 -11.59 8.23 0.72
C SER A 39 -10.79 7.52 1.81
N LYS A 40 -9.46 7.61 1.71
CA LYS A 40 -8.48 7.14 2.74
C LYS A 40 -8.68 7.77 4.13
N GLU A 41 -9.73 8.58 4.32
CA GLU A 41 -10.07 9.20 5.59
C GLU A 41 -10.92 8.29 6.50
N GLU A 42 -11.62 7.29 5.96
CA GLU A 42 -12.46 6.38 6.77
C GLU A 42 -11.66 5.60 7.84
N GLU A 43 -10.34 5.47 7.71
CA GLU A 43 -9.48 4.85 8.73
C GLU A 43 -8.79 5.83 9.68
N LYS A 44 -9.03 7.15 9.60
CA LYS A 44 -8.34 8.13 10.47
C LYS A 44 -8.84 8.12 11.92
N PHE A 45 -10.08 7.72 12.17
CA PHE A 45 -10.69 7.77 13.49
C PHE A 45 -11.13 6.39 13.96
N ILE A 46 -10.74 6.06 15.19
CA ILE A 46 -11.08 4.79 15.82
C ILE A 46 -12.30 5.03 16.72
N ASP A 47 -13.39 4.34 16.44
CA ASP A 47 -14.52 4.27 17.38
C ASP A 47 -14.17 3.29 18.52
N VAL A 48 -13.83 3.86 19.68
CA VAL A 48 -13.41 3.12 20.87
C VAL A 48 -14.58 2.39 21.54
N VAL A 49 -15.84 2.79 21.29
CA VAL A 49 -17.02 2.16 21.87
C VAL A 49 -17.36 0.86 21.14
N ILE A 50 -17.24 0.85 19.81
CA ILE A 50 -17.52 -0.35 18.99
C ILE A 50 -16.32 -1.30 18.97
N ASN A 51 -15.09 -0.77 19.10
CA ASN A 51 -13.83 -1.54 19.17
C ASN A 51 -13.70 -2.59 18.06
N LYS A 52 -13.93 -2.18 16.81
CA LYS A 52 -13.76 -3.06 15.64
C LYS A 52 -12.29 -3.39 15.40
N ASN A 53 -12.02 -4.59 14.90
CA ASN A 53 -10.66 -4.97 14.47
C ASN A 53 -10.17 -4.03 13.37
N MET A 54 -8.96 -3.50 13.56
CA MET A 54 -8.28 -2.62 12.61
C MET A 54 -7.11 -3.33 11.95
N LYS A 55 -6.75 -2.90 10.75
CA LYS A 55 -5.54 -3.37 10.06
C LYS A 55 -4.43 -2.34 10.20
N LEU A 56 -3.33 -2.74 10.82
CA LEU A 56 -2.11 -1.93 10.89
C LEU A 56 -1.04 -2.57 10.02
N GLY A 57 -0.29 -1.75 9.28
CA GLY A 57 0.78 -2.20 8.40
C GLY A 57 1.96 -1.25 8.44
N GLN A 58 3.16 -1.79 8.70
CA GLN A 58 4.40 -1.02 8.70
C GLN A 58 5.39 -1.63 7.69
N LYS A 59 6.00 -0.78 6.87
CA LYS A 59 7.10 -1.17 5.98
C LYS A 59 8.44 -0.91 6.69
N VAL A 60 9.27 -1.94 6.80
CA VAL A 60 10.61 -1.87 7.40
C VAL A 60 11.65 -2.18 6.34
N LEU A 61 12.61 -1.26 6.14
CA LEU A 61 13.67 -1.40 5.15
C LEU A 61 14.81 -2.27 5.69
N ILE A 62 15.25 -3.26 4.90
CA ILE A 62 16.44 -4.05 5.19
C ILE A 62 17.68 -3.29 4.69
N PRO A 63 18.71 -3.06 5.52
CA PRO A 63 19.85 -2.19 5.20
C PRO A 63 20.88 -2.87 4.27
N VAL A 64 20.44 -3.38 3.12
CA VAL A 64 21.29 -4.08 2.13
C VAL A 64 22.37 -3.18 1.53
N LYS A 65 22.14 -1.86 1.47
CA LYS A 65 23.14 -0.89 0.97
C LYS A 65 24.33 -0.75 1.93
N GLN A 66 24.08 -0.81 3.23
CA GLN A 66 25.11 -0.69 4.26
C GLN A 66 25.86 -2.00 4.47
N PHE A 67 25.14 -3.13 4.35
CA PHE A 67 25.71 -4.47 4.56
C PHE A 67 25.45 -5.38 3.34
N PRO A 68 26.10 -5.13 2.19
CA PRO A 68 25.79 -5.82 0.93
C PRO A 68 26.14 -7.31 0.94
N LYS A 69 27.03 -7.75 1.82
CA LYS A 69 27.48 -9.14 1.93
C LYS A 69 26.64 -9.97 2.91
N PHE A 70 25.77 -9.34 3.71
CA PHE A 70 25.00 -10.04 4.73
C PHE A 70 23.66 -10.56 4.17
N ASN A 71 23.37 -11.84 4.42
CA ASN A 71 22.11 -12.46 3.99
C ASN A 71 20.99 -12.26 5.02
N PHE A 72 20.37 -11.09 5.00
CA PHE A 72 19.25 -10.76 5.88
C PHE A 72 18.05 -11.69 5.70
N VAL A 73 17.65 -11.96 4.45
CA VAL A 73 16.46 -12.78 4.15
C VAL A 73 16.65 -14.20 4.68
N GLY A 74 17.81 -14.81 4.46
CA GLY A 74 18.13 -16.13 4.99
C GLY A 74 18.15 -16.16 6.51
N LYS A 75 18.69 -15.12 7.16
CA LYS A 75 18.72 -15.01 8.63
C LYS A 75 17.33 -14.81 9.23
N LEU A 76 16.47 -14.02 8.59
CA LEU A 76 15.08 -13.79 9.03
C LEU A 76 14.22 -15.04 8.88
N LEU A 77 14.32 -15.74 7.74
CA LEU A 77 13.54 -16.96 7.50
C LEU A 77 14.01 -18.12 8.38
N GLY A 78 15.33 -18.32 8.49
CA GLY A 78 15.91 -19.49 9.13
C GLY A 78 15.58 -20.80 8.41
N PRO A 79 15.93 -21.96 8.99
CA PRO A 79 15.70 -23.27 8.39
C PRO A 79 14.20 -23.50 8.13
N ARG A 80 13.84 -23.77 6.87
CA ARG A 80 12.45 -23.99 6.43
C ARG A 80 11.48 -22.83 6.74
N GLY A 81 11.98 -21.63 7.04
CA GLY A 81 11.14 -20.49 7.43
C GLY A 81 10.70 -20.49 8.90
N ASN A 82 11.19 -21.43 9.72
CA ASN A 82 10.72 -21.60 11.10
C ASN A 82 11.04 -20.40 12.00
N SER A 83 12.13 -19.67 11.74
CA SER A 83 12.48 -18.49 12.54
C SER A 83 11.48 -17.36 12.31
N LEU A 84 11.13 -17.06 11.06
CA LEU A 84 10.12 -16.05 10.74
C LEU A 84 8.73 -16.48 11.23
N LYS A 85 8.38 -17.77 11.05
CA LYS A 85 7.09 -18.31 11.50
C LYS A 85 6.93 -18.15 13.01
N ARG A 86 7.96 -18.53 13.78
CA ARG A 86 7.97 -18.37 15.23
C ARG A 86 7.83 -16.90 15.64
N LEU A 87 8.56 -15.99 14.99
CA LEU A 87 8.47 -14.56 15.29
C LEU A 87 7.07 -14.00 15.02
N GLN A 88 6.40 -14.43 13.95
CA GLN A 88 5.02 -14.06 13.66
C GLN A 88 4.04 -14.56 14.73
N GLU A 89 4.22 -15.81 15.19
CA GLU A 89 3.38 -16.41 16.24
C GLU A 89 3.59 -15.72 17.59
N GLU A 90 4.83 -15.40 17.96
CA GLU A 90 5.15 -14.71 19.22
C GLU A 90 4.66 -13.26 19.25
N THR A 91 4.66 -12.57 18.09
CA THR A 91 4.23 -11.16 18.00
C THR A 91 2.77 -11.00 17.58
N LEU A 92 2.09 -12.09 17.23
CA LEU A 92 0.74 -12.09 16.65
C LEU A 92 0.62 -11.20 15.40
N THR A 93 1.69 -11.13 14.59
CA THR A 93 1.74 -10.31 13.38
C THR A 93 1.88 -11.16 12.13
N LYS A 94 1.48 -10.58 10.99
CA LYS A 94 1.78 -11.13 9.67
C LYS A 94 2.94 -10.36 9.06
N MET A 95 4.02 -11.06 8.76
CA MET A 95 5.24 -10.49 8.18
C MET A 95 5.47 -11.06 6.78
N SER A 96 5.73 -10.18 5.82
CA SER A 96 6.05 -10.57 4.44
C SER A 96 7.34 -9.89 4.00
N ILE A 97 8.29 -10.67 3.47
CA ILE A 97 9.51 -10.13 2.84
C ILE A 97 9.19 -9.82 1.38
N LEU A 98 9.23 -8.54 1.02
CA LEU A 98 8.84 -8.03 -0.29
C LEU A 98 10.01 -7.33 -0.99
N GLY A 99 9.92 -7.18 -2.32
CA GLY A 99 10.85 -6.38 -3.11
C GLY A 99 12.04 -7.15 -3.70
N LYS A 100 12.95 -6.41 -4.34
CA LYS A 100 14.09 -6.97 -5.07
C LYS A 100 15.02 -7.76 -4.15
N GLY A 101 15.18 -9.05 -4.43
CA GLY A 101 16.00 -9.96 -3.64
C GLY A 101 15.25 -10.73 -2.54
N SER A 102 13.92 -10.60 -2.44
CA SER A 102 13.10 -11.41 -1.51
C SER A 102 12.95 -12.86 -1.97
N MET A 103 12.94 -13.12 -3.28
CA MET A 103 12.88 -14.48 -3.83
C MET A 103 14.27 -15.06 -4.00
N ARG A 104 14.38 -16.37 -3.76
CA ARG A 104 15.60 -17.15 -3.97
C ARG A 104 16.04 -17.11 -5.43
N ASP A 105 15.08 -17.12 -6.35
CA ASP A 105 15.33 -17.26 -7.78
C ASP A 105 15.20 -15.92 -8.51
N LYS A 106 16.35 -15.32 -8.84
CA LYS A 106 16.41 -13.98 -9.43
C LYS A 106 15.87 -13.96 -10.87
N ALA A 107 15.97 -15.08 -11.59
CA ALA A 107 15.48 -15.20 -12.96
C ALA A 107 13.95 -15.18 -13.02
N LYS A 108 13.30 -15.92 -12.11
CA LYS A 108 11.84 -15.96 -12.01
C LYS A 108 11.23 -14.62 -11.60
N VAL A 109 11.91 -13.85 -10.74
CA VAL A 109 11.49 -12.49 -10.36
C VAL A 109 11.45 -11.56 -11.57
N LYS A 110 12.43 -11.66 -12.46
CA LYS A 110 12.51 -10.78 -13.64
C LYS A 110 11.34 -11.04 -14.58
N MET A 111 11.03 -12.31 -14.84
CA MET A 111 9.86 -12.69 -15.66
C MET A 111 8.55 -12.17 -15.06
N LEU A 112 8.33 -12.34 -13.75
CA LEU A 112 7.12 -11.86 -13.08
C LEU A 112 6.98 -10.32 -13.06
N ALA A 113 8.09 -9.59 -13.15
CA ALA A 113 8.10 -8.14 -13.18
C ALA A 113 7.94 -7.56 -14.60
N GLU A 114 8.19 -8.35 -15.65
CA GLU A 114 8.06 -7.96 -17.05
C GLU A 114 6.66 -8.26 -17.63
N ASP A 115 5.86 -9.08 -16.94
CA ASP A 115 4.49 -9.47 -17.33
C ASP A 115 3.40 -8.45 -16.90
N HIS A 116 3.80 -7.30 -16.36
CA HIS A 116 2.93 -6.21 -15.88
C HIS A 116 3.39 -4.86 -16.42
#